data_AF-A0A1B6DA58-F1
#
_entry.id   AF-A0A1B6DA58-F1
#
_cell.length_a   1.000
_cell.length_b   1.000
_cell.length_c   1.000
_cell.angle_alpha   90.00
_cell.angle_beta   90.00
_cell.angle_gamma   90.00
#
_symmetry.space_group_name_H-M   'P 1'
#
loop_
_entity.id
_entity.type
_entity.pdbx_description
1 polymer ?
#
loop_
_entity_poly.entity_id
_entity_poly.type
_entity_poly.pdbx_seq_one_letter_code
_entity_poly.pdbx_strand_id
1 'polypeptide(L)'
;DARKNMFFKNDKSIDYFHTAVDCCRKLITPKFTINDGEDFGVILFGTKPPAGDILMCKNVELILNLEKANLEKFNALLEFNSKIQEDKNYMEEKLLSDAFSLSDALFFCCRTFSSSCVKYTNKSIYLFTSDWNPHQDNSAEQQNVRVKAKDIADLNIELHLFPMGEDFDVSVFYQEILEIGNWPVPSPVEKFGDIINRIESSKCVKSRLCKVTWKIGENVSIGVGFYNFFRKARMPKKEKLCRSTNEMVHSVRQCYAQNSGAILLPTDIEYTVKRGGENIVFTPVSIFTPVTKYIREFLELIE
;
A
#
# COMPACT_ATOMS: atom_id res chain seq x y z
N ASP A 1 5.81 17.50 -5.57
CA ASP A 1 6.04 18.83 -6.18
C ASP A 1 7.54 19.09 -6.18
N ALA A 2 8.11 19.57 -7.29
CA ALA A 2 9.54 19.87 -7.44
C ALA A 2 9.82 21.34 -7.81
N ARG A 3 8.85 22.23 -7.57
CA ARG A 3 9.00 23.68 -7.79
C ARG A 3 9.83 24.36 -6.71
N LYS A 4 10.24 25.60 -6.96
CA LYS A 4 11.04 26.43 -6.03
C LYS A 4 10.45 26.50 -4.63
N ASN A 5 9.12 26.56 -4.53
CA ASN A 5 8.43 26.67 -3.24
C ASN A 5 8.64 25.46 -2.32
N MET A 6 9.01 24.31 -2.86
CA MET A 6 9.29 23.11 -2.07
C MET A 6 10.70 23.11 -1.48
N PHE A 7 11.60 23.96 -1.97
CA PHE A 7 12.98 24.06 -1.50
C PHE A 7 13.19 25.22 -0.52
N PHE A 8 12.11 25.85 -0.06
CA PHE A 8 12.19 26.77 1.07
C PHE A 8 12.47 26.00 2.36
N LYS A 9 13.38 26.55 3.15
CA LYS A 9 13.76 26.03 4.47
C LYS A 9 12.74 26.47 5.50
N ASN A 10 12.26 25.53 6.30
CA ASN A 10 11.51 25.86 7.51
C ASN A 10 12.45 26.42 8.57
N ASP A 11 11.89 26.90 9.68
CA ASP A 11 12.61 27.32 10.89
C ASP A 11 13.62 26.29 11.43
N LYS A 12 13.47 25.01 11.05
CA LYS A 12 14.39 23.91 11.39
C LYS A 12 15.53 23.71 10.37
N SER A 13 15.68 24.60 9.38
CA SER A 13 16.69 24.55 8.31
C SER A 13 16.61 23.30 7.39
N ILE A 14 15.45 22.64 7.35
CA ILE A 14 15.18 21.50 6.46
C ILE A 14 14.16 21.94 5.42
N ASP A 15 14.41 21.59 4.15
CA ASP A 15 13.53 21.91 3.04
C ASP A 15 12.27 21.01 3.05
N TYR A 16 11.13 21.54 2.59
CA TYR A 16 9.90 20.77 2.44
C TYR A 16 10.08 19.56 1.48
N PHE A 17 10.90 19.73 0.44
CA PHE A 17 11.20 18.67 -0.52
C PHE A 17 11.93 17.50 0.13
N HIS A 18 12.98 17.77 0.90
CA HIS A 18 13.72 16.74 1.63
C HIS A 18 12.83 16.01 2.63
N THR A 19 11.95 16.77 3.29
CA THR A 19 10.94 16.21 4.18
C THR A 19 10.03 15.24 3.42
N ALA A 20 9.53 15.61 2.23
CA ALA A 20 8.70 14.73 1.40
C ALA A 20 9.46 13.44 0.97
N VAL A 21 10.72 13.55 0.56
CA VAL A 21 11.56 12.39 0.18
C VAL A 21 11.83 11.48 1.38
N ASP A 22 12.11 12.05 2.55
CA ASP A 22 12.25 11.30 3.79
C ASP A 22 10.95 10.60 4.21
N CYS A 23 9.81 11.22 3.93
CA CYS A 23 8.50 10.60 4.06
C CYS A 23 8.41 9.35 3.18
N CYS A 24 8.72 9.46 1.89
CA CYS A 24 8.76 8.32 0.97
C CYS A 24 9.69 7.21 1.47
N ARG A 25 10.87 7.56 1.99
CA ARG A 25 11.83 6.61 2.58
C ARG A 25 11.24 5.87 3.80
N LYS A 26 10.54 6.57 4.68
CA LYS A 26 9.90 5.94 5.84
C LYS A 26 8.69 5.08 5.44
N LEU A 27 7.99 5.42 4.35
CA LEU A 27 6.86 4.63 3.86
C LEU A 27 7.29 3.35 3.13
N ILE A 28 8.46 3.32 2.49
CA ILE A 28 8.98 2.13 1.81
C ILE A 28 9.66 1.16 2.79
N THR A 29 10.24 1.65 3.89
CA THR A 29 10.99 0.82 4.85
C THR A 29 10.15 -0.33 5.45
N PRO A 30 8.93 -0.12 5.96
CA PRO A 30 8.07 -1.20 6.44
C PRO A 30 7.74 -2.24 5.38
N LYS A 31 7.69 -1.87 4.09
CA LYS A 31 7.39 -2.80 2.98
C LYS A 31 8.47 -3.87 2.78
N PHE A 32 9.71 -3.61 3.19
CA PHE A 32 10.76 -4.64 3.20
C PHE A 32 10.59 -5.63 4.36
N THR A 33 9.98 -5.20 5.46
CA THR A 33 9.78 -6.03 6.67
C THR A 33 8.47 -6.81 6.61
N ILE A 34 7.42 -6.18 6.10
CA ILE A 34 6.07 -6.71 5.94
C ILE A 34 5.91 -7.01 4.46
N ASN A 35 5.91 -8.29 4.08
CA ASN A 35 5.62 -8.71 2.71
C ASN A 35 4.14 -8.49 2.39
N ASP A 36 3.78 -7.23 2.11
CA ASP A 36 2.39 -6.78 1.93
C ASP A 36 1.94 -6.82 0.46
N GLY A 37 2.85 -7.17 -0.46
CA GLY A 37 2.55 -7.25 -1.89
C GLY A 37 2.19 -5.91 -2.56
N GLU A 38 2.34 -4.79 -1.85
CA GLU A 38 2.05 -3.46 -2.38
C GLU A 38 3.14 -2.96 -3.34
N ASP A 39 2.70 -2.42 -4.47
CA ASP A 39 3.58 -1.68 -5.37
C ASP A 39 3.75 -0.23 -4.91
N PHE A 40 4.89 0.37 -5.22
CA PHE A 40 5.21 1.75 -4.86
C PHE A 40 5.90 2.44 -6.04
N GLY A 41 5.51 3.69 -6.29
CA GLY A 41 6.09 4.54 -7.33
C GLY A 41 6.26 5.97 -6.85
N VAL A 42 7.20 6.70 -7.44
CA VAL A 42 7.50 8.09 -7.10
C VAL A 42 7.55 8.90 -8.39
N ILE A 43 6.72 9.93 -8.44
CA ILE A 43 6.55 10.83 -9.58
C ILE A 43 6.82 12.25 -9.11
N LEU A 44 7.56 13.02 -9.89
CA LEU A 44 7.75 14.44 -9.72
C LEU A 44 6.97 15.22 -10.78
N PHE A 45 6.54 16.41 -10.41
CA PHE A 45 5.95 17.39 -11.32
C PHE A 45 6.55 18.76 -11.04
N GLY A 46 6.56 19.63 -12.05
CA GLY A 46 7.30 20.91 -12.00
C GLY A 46 8.79 20.73 -12.30
N THR A 47 9.15 19.68 -13.03
CA THR A 47 10.51 19.46 -13.54
C THR A 47 10.67 20.10 -14.92
N LYS A 48 11.90 20.39 -15.32
CA LYS A 48 12.18 20.78 -16.70
C LYS A 48 11.94 19.56 -17.61
N PRO A 49 11.38 19.74 -18.83
CA PRO A 49 11.07 18.62 -19.70
C PRO A 49 12.36 17.82 -19.97
N PRO A 50 12.38 16.50 -19.72
CA PRO A 50 13.57 15.72 -20.00
C PRO A 50 13.86 15.77 -21.50
N ALA A 51 15.14 15.85 -21.85
CA ALA A 51 15.59 15.89 -23.23
C ALA A 51 15.18 14.59 -23.94
N GLY A 52 14.18 14.68 -24.83
CA GLY A 52 13.77 13.57 -25.70
C GLY A 52 12.52 12.81 -25.29
N ASP A 53 11.59 13.39 -24.53
CA ASP A 53 10.47 12.61 -24.00
C ASP A 53 9.37 12.25 -25.03
N ILE A 54 9.03 10.96 -25.04
CA ILE A 54 7.96 10.28 -25.78
C ILE A 54 6.63 10.37 -24.99
N LEU A 55 6.69 10.94 -23.79
CA LEU A 55 5.59 11.04 -22.85
C LEU A 55 4.79 12.34 -23.08
N MET A 56 3.51 12.19 -23.40
CA MET A 56 2.57 13.26 -23.76
C MET A 56 2.32 14.32 -22.66
N CYS A 57 2.91 14.19 -21.47
CA CYS A 57 2.71 15.08 -20.32
C CYS A 57 3.97 15.91 -20.10
N LYS A 58 3.86 17.23 -20.24
CA LYS A 58 5.01 18.15 -20.07
C LYS A 58 5.32 18.30 -18.59
N ASN A 59 6.60 18.47 -18.23
CA ASN A 59 7.06 18.83 -16.87
C ASN A 59 6.74 17.80 -15.76
N VAL A 60 6.60 16.53 -16.12
CA VAL A 60 6.41 15.41 -15.19
C VAL A 60 7.55 14.42 -15.41
N GLU A 61 8.20 13.99 -14.32
CA GLU A 61 9.30 13.01 -14.36
C GLU A 61 9.00 11.82 -13.45
N LEU A 62 9.22 10.61 -13.97
CA LEU A 62 9.07 9.37 -13.23
C LEU A 62 10.42 8.96 -12.62
N ILE A 63 10.55 9.04 -11.29
CA ILE A 63 11.76 8.56 -10.59
C ILE A 63 11.70 7.04 -10.42
N LEU A 64 10.56 6.55 -9.91
CA LEU A 64 10.37 5.13 -9.61
C LEU A 64 9.08 4.63 -10.23
N ASN A 65 9.20 3.63 -11.10
CA ASN A 65 8.07 2.90 -11.66
C ASN A 65 7.28 2.20 -10.56
N LEU A 66 5.95 2.15 -10.73
CA LEU A 66 5.02 1.47 -9.84
C LEU A 66 5.21 -0.05 -9.91
N GLU A 67 6.04 -0.58 -9.02
CA GLU A 67 6.25 -2.03 -8.85
C GLU A 67 6.65 -2.31 -7.39
N LYS A 68 6.87 -3.58 -7.04
CA LYS A 68 7.31 -3.97 -5.70
C LYS A 68 8.58 -3.25 -5.27
N ALA A 69 8.64 -2.91 -3.99
CA ALA A 69 9.82 -2.31 -3.39
C ALA A 69 11.02 -3.27 -3.51
N ASN A 70 12.10 -2.79 -4.15
CA ASN A 70 13.37 -3.51 -4.26
C ASN A 70 14.48 -2.64 -3.64
N LEU A 71 15.56 -3.29 -3.21
CA LEU A 71 16.75 -2.63 -2.67
C LEU A 71 17.35 -1.63 -3.67
N GLU A 72 17.36 -1.98 -4.96
CA GLU A 72 17.84 -1.08 -6.03
C GLU A 72 17.04 0.22 -6.08
N LYS A 73 15.70 0.14 -6.00
CA LYS A 73 14.83 1.32 -5.98
C LYS A 73 15.00 2.14 -4.72
N PHE A 74 15.22 1.48 -3.59
CA PHE A 74 15.52 2.15 -2.32
C PHE A 74 16.84 2.92 -2.39
N ASN A 75 17.87 2.29 -2.96
CA ASN A 75 19.16 2.94 -3.19
C ASN A 75 19.04 4.08 -4.20
N ALA A 76 18.28 3.92 -5.29
CA ALA A 76 18.03 4.98 -6.25
C ALA A 76 17.36 6.20 -5.60
N LEU A 77 16.43 5.99 -4.67
CA LEU A 77 15.81 7.07 -3.90
C LEU A 77 16.82 7.76 -2.96
N LEU A 78 17.68 6.99 -2.30
CA LEU A 78 18.75 7.52 -1.46
C LEU A 78 19.76 8.35 -2.27
N GLU A 79 20.24 7.80 -3.39
CA GLU A 79 21.15 8.49 -4.30
C GLU A 79 20.53 9.78 -4.85
N PHE A 80 19.24 9.73 -5.21
CA PHE A 80 18.51 10.91 -5.66
C PHE A 80 18.45 11.99 -4.58
N ASN A 81 18.19 11.61 -3.32
CA ASN A 81 18.17 12.54 -2.20
C ASN A 81 19.56 13.17 -1.96
N SER A 82 20.63 12.37 -2.03
CA SER A 82 22.01 12.85 -1.89
C SER A 82 22.43 13.78 -3.03
N LYS A 83 22.11 13.42 -4.28
CA LYS A 83 22.41 14.24 -5.47
C LYS A 83 21.78 15.63 -5.38
N ILE A 84 20.54 15.72 -4.90
CA ILE A 84 19.87 17.01 -4.69
C ILE A 84 20.56 17.88 -3.63
N GLN A 85 21.11 17.27 -2.57
CA GLN A 85 21.81 18.02 -1.52
C GLN A 85 23.18 18.52 -1.96
N GLU A 86 23.91 17.69 -2.72
CA GLU A 86 25.31 17.94 -3.07
C GLU A 86 25.45 18.77 -4.35
N ASP A 87 24.54 18.61 -5.32
CA ASP A 87 24.66 19.21 -6.64
C ASP A 87 23.57 20.26 -6.92
N LYS A 88 23.91 21.52 -6.63
CA LYS A 88 23.05 22.67 -6.94
C LYS A 88 22.82 22.86 -8.44
N ASN A 89 23.76 22.42 -9.29
CA ASN A 89 23.60 22.55 -10.73
C ASN A 89 22.55 21.55 -11.24
N TYR A 90 22.55 20.32 -10.71
CA TYR A 90 21.51 19.32 -11.03
C TYR A 90 20.09 19.83 -10.71
N MET A 91 19.95 20.50 -9.57
CA MET A 91 18.71 21.13 -9.14
C MET A 91 18.23 22.20 -10.12
N GLU A 92 19.12 23.10 -10.53
CA GLU A 92 18.79 24.17 -11.47
C GLU A 92 18.56 23.66 -12.89
N GLU A 93 19.28 22.63 -13.34
CA GLU A 93 19.17 22.09 -14.69
C GLU A 93 17.93 21.20 -14.89
N LYS A 94 17.50 20.47 -13.87
CA LYS A 94 16.47 19.43 -14.00
C LYS A 94 15.18 19.73 -13.25
N LEU A 95 15.24 20.46 -12.14
CA LEU A 95 14.10 20.77 -11.28
C LEU A 95 13.72 22.26 -11.41
N LEU A 96 12.83 22.74 -10.53
CA LEU A 96 12.51 24.18 -10.40
C LEU A 96 11.84 24.81 -11.63
N SER A 97 11.03 24.05 -12.38
CA SER A 97 10.24 24.60 -13.47
C SER A 97 8.95 25.19 -12.95
N ASP A 98 8.72 26.48 -13.22
CA ASP A 98 7.47 27.16 -12.88
C ASP A 98 6.33 26.82 -13.87
N ALA A 99 6.67 26.24 -15.02
CA ALA A 99 5.72 25.68 -15.97
C ALA A 99 5.34 24.26 -15.54
N PHE A 100 4.08 24.04 -15.16
CA PHE A 100 3.54 22.72 -14.85
C PHE A 100 2.05 22.69 -15.18
N SER A 101 1.48 21.49 -15.33
CA SER A 101 0.03 21.28 -15.24
C SER A 101 -0.22 20.21 -14.18
N LEU A 102 -1.04 20.56 -13.18
CA LEU A 102 -1.43 19.60 -12.15
C LEU A 102 -2.35 18.53 -12.73
N SER A 103 -3.19 18.89 -13.70
CA SER A 103 -4.04 17.97 -14.44
C SER A 103 -3.20 16.91 -15.16
N ASP A 104 -2.11 17.30 -15.82
CA ASP A 104 -1.21 16.37 -16.50
C ASP A 104 -0.50 15.42 -15.52
N ALA A 105 -0.06 15.92 -14.37
CA ALA A 105 0.56 15.10 -13.33
C ALA A 105 -0.42 14.04 -12.78
N LEU A 106 -1.66 14.44 -12.51
CA LEU A 106 -2.73 13.55 -12.06
C LEU A 106 -3.11 12.52 -13.13
N PHE A 107 -3.20 12.95 -14.39
CA PHE A 107 -3.42 12.06 -15.52
C PHE A 107 -2.29 11.04 -15.68
N PHE A 108 -1.03 11.47 -15.50
CA PHE A 108 0.11 10.58 -15.55
C PHE A 108 0.05 9.51 -14.46
N CYS A 109 -0.31 9.86 -13.22
CA CYS A 109 -0.54 8.89 -12.15
C CYS A 109 -1.62 7.86 -12.54
N CYS A 110 -2.75 8.30 -13.10
CA CYS A 110 -3.81 7.39 -13.56
C CYS A 110 -3.32 6.44 -14.65
N ARG A 111 -2.52 6.96 -15.58
CA ARG A 111 -1.90 6.16 -16.64
C ARG A 111 -0.94 5.13 -16.07
N THR A 112 -0.15 5.47 -15.06
CA THR A 112 0.76 4.51 -14.40
C THR A 112 -0.01 3.33 -13.81
N PHE A 113 -1.14 3.58 -13.13
CA PHE A 113 -2.02 2.51 -12.61
C PHE A 113 -2.70 1.69 -13.71
N SER A 114 -2.91 2.27 -14.88
CA SER A 114 -3.54 1.58 -16.02
C SER A 114 -2.53 0.77 -16.83
N SER A 115 -1.26 1.18 -16.81
CA SER A 115 -0.18 0.53 -17.57
C SER A 115 0.40 -0.69 -16.85
N SER A 116 0.14 -0.83 -15.55
CA SER A 116 0.54 -2.00 -14.78
C SER A 116 -0.30 -3.23 -15.13
N CYS A 117 0.34 -4.39 -15.27
CA CYS A 117 -0.36 -5.67 -15.45
C CYS A 117 -1.03 -6.20 -14.16
N VAL A 118 -0.82 -5.54 -13.02
CA VAL A 118 -1.29 -5.96 -11.70
C VAL A 118 -2.70 -5.42 -11.44
N LYS A 119 -3.61 -6.27 -10.94
CA LYS A 119 -4.93 -5.84 -10.48
C LYS A 119 -4.84 -5.33 -9.05
N TYR A 120 -4.82 -4.03 -8.88
CA TYR A 120 -4.84 -3.39 -7.56
C TYR A 120 -6.24 -3.41 -6.95
N THR A 121 -6.36 -3.85 -5.70
CA THR A 121 -7.59 -3.74 -4.91
C THR A 121 -7.82 -2.31 -4.44
N ASN A 122 -6.75 -1.66 -3.98
CA ASN A 122 -6.76 -0.29 -3.48
C ASN A 122 -5.70 0.50 -4.25
N LYS A 123 -6.05 1.72 -4.67
CA LYS A 123 -5.16 2.63 -5.37
C LYS A 123 -5.19 3.96 -4.61
N SER A 124 -4.02 4.48 -4.27
CA SER A 124 -3.91 5.74 -3.54
C SER A 124 -2.79 6.59 -4.12
N ILE A 125 -3.06 7.87 -4.34
CA ILE A 125 -2.11 8.90 -4.75
C ILE A 125 -1.85 9.78 -3.53
N TYR A 126 -0.59 9.95 -3.16
CA TYR A 126 -0.16 10.83 -2.06
C TYR A 126 0.49 12.07 -2.67
N LEU A 127 -0.16 13.23 -2.57
CA LEU A 127 0.28 14.49 -3.14
C LEU A 127 0.98 15.34 -2.07
N PHE A 128 2.28 15.56 -2.23
CA PHE A 128 3.07 16.48 -1.41
C PHE A 128 3.30 17.79 -2.16
N THR A 129 2.83 18.91 -1.61
CA THR A 129 2.97 20.24 -2.20
C THR A 129 2.93 21.34 -1.14
N SER A 130 3.66 22.44 -1.38
CA SER A 130 3.65 23.65 -0.55
C SER A 130 2.82 24.79 -1.14
N ASP A 131 2.22 24.57 -2.30
CA ASP A 131 1.38 25.57 -2.97
C ASP A 131 -0.10 25.28 -2.72
N TRP A 132 -0.76 26.22 -2.06
CA TRP A 132 -2.18 26.17 -1.72
C TRP A 132 -3.15 26.43 -2.89
N ASN A 133 -2.70 27.12 -3.95
CA ASN A 133 -3.57 27.57 -5.05
C ASN A 133 -2.82 27.49 -6.39
N PRO A 134 -2.57 26.26 -6.89
CA PRO A 134 -1.98 26.09 -8.21
C PRO A 134 -2.88 26.68 -9.29
N HIS A 135 -2.26 27.28 -10.31
CA HIS A 135 -2.95 27.85 -11.49
C HIS A 135 -3.91 29.01 -11.18
N GLN A 136 -3.63 29.82 -10.15
CA GLN A 136 -4.46 30.99 -9.79
C GLN A 136 -4.83 31.88 -10.99
N ASP A 137 -3.87 32.12 -11.90
CA ASP A 137 -4.08 32.98 -13.07
C ASP A 137 -4.72 32.25 -14.27
N ASN A 138 -4.94 30.94 -14.19
CA ASN A 138 -5.42 30.11 -15.29
C ASN A 138 -6.64 29.26 -14.90
N SER A 139 -7.82 29.88 -15.04
CA SER A 139 -9.10 29.23 -14.75
C SER A 139 -9.36 27.96 -15.57
N ALA A 140 -8.83 27.87 -16.79
CA ALA A 140 -9.00 26.67 -17.62
C ALA A 140 -8.25 25.47 -17.03
N GLU A 141 -7.03 25.67 -16.55
CA GLU A 141 -6.25 24.62 -15.88
C GLU A 141 -6.88 24.21 -14.55
N GLN A 142 -7.40 25.15 -13.78
CA GLN A 142 -8.16 24.81 -12.56
C GLN A 142 -9.37 23.93 -12.87
N GLN A 143 -10.10 24.24 -13.94
CA GLN A 143 -11.23 23.42 -14.38
C GLN A 143 -10.77 22.03 -14.85
N ASN A 144 -9.66 21.94 -15.57
CA ASN A 144 -9.08 20.65 -15.98
C ASN A 144 -8.73 19.77 -14.78
N VAL A 145 -8.14 20.36 -13.73
CA VAL A 145 -7.85 19.63 -12.47
C VAL A 145 -9.13 19.10 -11.82
N ARG A 146 -10.22 19.88 -11.77
CA ARG A 146 -11.51 19.41 -11.23
C ARG A 146 -12.08 18.23 -12.01
N VAL A 147 -12.04 18.31 -13.35
CA VAL A 147 -12.47 17.19 -14.21
C VAL A 147 -11.60 15.96 -13.94
N LYS A 148 -10.28 16.13 -13.78
CA LYS A 148 -9.39 15.01 -13.44
C LYS A 148 -9.60 14.46 -12.04
N ALA A 149 -9.95 15.28 -11.07
CA ALA A 149 -10.33 14.80 -9.74
C ALA A 149 -11.56 13.88 -9.81
N LYS A 150 -12.55 14.24 -10.62
CA LYS A 150 -13.70 13.38 -10.89
C LYS A 150 -13.31 12.07 -11.57
N ASP A 151 -12.46 12.14 -12.60
CA ASP A 151 -11.94 10.93 -13.28
C ASP A 151 -11.22 9.99 -12.28
N ILE A 152 -10.42 10.53 -11.36
CA ILE A 152 -9.71 9.76 -10.32
C ILE A 152 -10.70 9.08 -9.37
N ALA A 153 -11.75 9.80 -8.95
CA ALA A 153 -12.80 9.25 -8.10
C ALA A 153 -13.56 8.12 -8.80
N ASP A 154 -13.90 8.30 -10.08
CA ASP A 154 -14.57 7.28 -10.90
C ASP A 154 -13.69 6.03 -11.11
N LEU A 155 -12.36 6.18 -11.13
CA LEU A 155 -11.39 5.09 -11.17
C LEU A 155 -11.16 4.39 -9.80
N ASN A 156 -11.90 4.80 -8.77
CA ASN A 156 -11.76 4.33 -7.38
C ASN A 156 -10.32 4.48 -6.85
N ILE A 157 -9.69 5.61 -7.18
CA ILE A 157 -8.37 5.99 -6.68
C ILE A 157 -8.57 7.03 -5.57
N GLU A 158 -7.93 6.82 -4.43
CA GLU A 158 -7.95 7.77 -3.32
C GLU A 158 -6.86 8.83 -3.47
N LEU A 159 -7.20 10.11 -3.41
CA LEU A 159 -6.22 11.19 -3.37
C LEU A 159 -6.02 11.66 -1.93
N HIS A 160 -4.78 11.62 -1.46
CA HIS A 160 -4.38 12.08 -0.13
C HIS A 160 -3.47 13.30 -0.29
N LEU A 161 -3.91 14.46 0.19
CA LEU A 161 -3.14 15.70 0.18
C LEU A 161 -2.30 15.84 1.46
N PHE A 162 -1.02 16.17 1.28
CA PHE A 162 -0.10 16.55 2.35
C PHE A 162 0.36 17.99 2.12
N PRO A 163 -0.28 18.95 2.80
CA PRO A 163 0.15 20.34 2.76
C PRO A 163 1.52 20.47 3.41
N MET A 164 2.45 21.10 2.71
CA MET A 164 3.81 21.37 3.18
C MET A 164 3.97 22.86 3.42
N GLY A 165 3.88 23.30 4.67
CA GLY A 165 4.02 24.71 5.02
C GLY A 165 3.05 25.14 6.10
N GLU A 166 3.41 26.19 6.83
CA GLU A 166 2.62 26.69 7.96
C GLU A 166 1.41 27.50 7.48
N ASP A 167 1.53 28.20 6.35
CA ASP A 167 0.47 29.04 5.76
C ASP A 167 -0.39 28.31 4.71
N PHE A 168 -0.46 26.97 4.76
CA PHE A 168 -1.20 26.21 3.74
C PHE A 168 -2.71 26.21 4.03
N ASP A 169 -3.44 27.03 3.27
CA ASP A 169 -4.90 27.08 3.26
C ASP A 169 -5.49 26.13 2.22
N VAL A 170 -6.06 25.03 2.72
CA VAL A 170 -6.71 24.00 1.91
C VAL A 170 -8.00 24.52 1.28
N SER A 171 -8.66 25.49 1.90
CA SER A 171 -10.01 25.94 1.52
C SER A 171 -10.06 26.65 0.17
N VAL A 172 -8.94 27.20 -0.28
CA VAL A 172 -8.87 28.03 -1.49
C VAL A 172 -9.10 27.21 -2.77
N PHE A 173 -8.48 26.02 -2.86
CA PHE A 173 -8.48 25.23 -4.10
C PHE A 173 -8.67 23.74 -3.83
N TYR A 174 -7.88 23.18 -2.91
CA TYR A 174 -7.87 21.73 -2.71
C TYR A 174 -9.10 21.19 -1.98
N GLN A 175 -9.81 22.00 -1.20
CA GLN A 175 -11.04 21.59 -0.54
C GLN A 175 -12.09 21.11 -1.55
N GLU A 176 -12.33 21.89 -2.61
CA GLU A 176 -13.29 21.50 -3.66
C GLU A 176 -12.88 20.18 -4.34
N ILE A 177 -11.58 20.00 -4.61
CA ILE A 177 -11.04 18.76 -5.20
C ILE A 177 -11.25 17.55 -4.30
N LEU A 178 -11.00 17.70 -3.01
CA LEU A 178 -11.15 16.63 -2.02
C LEU A 178 -12.62 16.28 -1.81
N GLU A 179 -13.53 17.27 -1.86
CA GLU A 179 -14.97 17.07 -1.77
C GLU A 179 -15.53 16.31 -2.98
N ILE A 180 -15.05 16.60 -4.20
CA ILE A 180 -15.45 15.87 -5.43
C ILE A 180 -15.23 14.36 -5.27
N GLY A 181 -14.08 13.96 -4.72
CA GLY A 181 -13.73 12.55 -4.53
C GLY A 181 -14.18 11.95 -3.19
N ASN A 182 -14.85 12.73 -2.33
CA ASN A 182 -15.15 12.36 -0.94
C ASN A 182 -13.90 11.86 -0.18
N TRP A 183 -12.77 12.51 -0.43
CA TRP A 183 -11.47 12.16 0.12
C TRP A 183 -11.21 12.88 1.45
N PRO A 184 -10.32 12.35 2.30
CA PRO A 184 -10.13 12.89 3.63
C PRO A 184 -9.42 14.26 3.58
N VAL A 185 -10.14 15.32 3.97
CA VAL A 185 -9.58 16.67 4.10
C VAL A 185 -8.46 16.66 5.14
N PRO A 186 -7.25 17.15 4.82
CA PRO A 186 -6.19 17.27 5.80
C PRO A 186 -6.60 18.27 6.90
N SER A 187 -6.48 17.85 8.16
CA SER A 187 -6.39 18.82 9.25
C SER A 187 -5.08 19.58 9.02
N PRO A 188 -4.96 20.87 9.39
CA PRO A 188 -3.66 21.52 9.44
C PRO A 188 -2.73 20.65 10.30
N VAL A 189 -1.74 20.01 9.68
CA VAL A 189 -0.83 19.09 10.38
C VAL A 189 0.49 19.81 10.58
N GLU A 190 0.81 20.12 11.83
CA GLU A 190 2.03 20.85 12.21
C GLU A 190 3.29 19.97 12.20
N LYS A 191 3.15 18.63 12.22
CA LYS A 191 4.27 17.71 12.45
C LYS A 191 4.31 16.52 11.49
N PHE A 192 5.51 16.28 10.99
CA PHE A 192 5.87 15.16 10.10
C PHE A 192 5.48 13.76 10.63
N GLY A 193 5.54 13.54 11.94
CA GLY A 193 5.14 12.26 12.54
C GLY A 193 3.65 11.98 12.38
N ASP A 194 2.82 13.01 12.44
CA ASP A 194 1.38 12.91 12.30
C ASP A 194 0.97 12.63 10.85
N ILE A 195 1.76 13.14 9.89
CA ILE A 195 1.62 12.79 8.46
C ILE A 195 1.83 11.29 8.24
N ILE A 196 2.91 10.72 8.79
CA ILE A 196 3.19 9.29 8.66
C ILE A 196 2.10 8.48 9.35
N ASN A 197 1.73 8.84 10.58
CA ASN A 197 0.67 8.16 11.32
C ASN A 197 -0.66 8.20 10.55
N ARG A 198 -0.97 9.32 9.88
CA ARG A 198 -2.16 9.44 9.03
C ARG A 198 -2.09 8.47 7.85
N ILE A 199 -0.96 8.42 7.14
CA ILE A 199 -0.73 7.49 6.04
C ILE A 199 -0.81 6.02 6.52
N GLU A 200 -0.22 5.70 7.67
CA GLU A 200 -0.27 4.35 8.24
C GLU A 200 -1.68 3.98 8.71
N SER A 201 -2.42 4.93 9.28
CA SER A 201 -3.81 4.74 9.70
C SER A 201 -4.78 4.56 8.53
N SER A 202 -4.55 5.23 7.39
CA SER A 202 -5.33 5.04 6.17
C SER A 202 -4.94 3.73 5.47
N LYS A 203 -3.65 3.36 5.50
CA LYS A 203 -3.12 2.11 4.92
C LYS A 203 -3.51 0.86 5.68
N CYS A 204 -3.78 0.95 6.98
CA CYS A 204 -4.33 -0.16 7.75
C CYS A 204 -5.77 -0.42 7.32
N VAL A 205 -5.93 -0.93 6.10
CA VAL A 205 -7.14 -1.55 5.62
C VAL A 205 -7.47 -2.59 6.66
N LYS A 206 -8.65 -2.43 7.25
CA LYS A 206 -9.21 -3.31 8.27
C LYS A 206 -9.48 -4.66 7.59
N SER A 207 -8.43 -5.42 7.29
CA SER A 207 -8.54 -6.77 6.77
C SER A 207 -9.16 -7.58 7.90
N ARG A 208 -10.44 -7.88 7.71
CA ARG A 208 -11.21 -8.65 8.66
C ARG A 208 -10.60 -10.05 8.68
N LEU A 209 -10.16 -10.49 9.87
CA LEU A 209 -9.62 -11.84 10.06
C LEU A 209 -10.68 -12.89 9.73
N CYS A 210 -11.89 -12.70 10.24
CA CYS A 210 -13.05 -13.52 9.90
C CYS A 210 -14.36 -12.77 10.18
N LYS A 211 -15.43 -13.17 9.48
CA LYS A 211 -16.81 -12.75 9.77
C LYS A 211 -17.52 -13.92 10.44
N VAL A 212 -18.08 -13.68 11.62
CA VAL A 212 -18.80 -14.68 12.41
C VAL A 212 -20.19 -14.17 12.72
N THR A 213 -21.17 -15.06 12.71
CA THR A 213 -22.52 -14.73 13.15
C THR A 213 -22.61 -14.92 14.65
N TRP A 214 -22.75 -13.83 15.40
CA TRP A 214 -22.99 -13.86 16.84
C TRP A 214 -24.49 -14.02 17.09
N LYS A 215 -24.88 -15.17 17.65
CA LYS A 215 -26.26 -15.44 18.08
C LYS A 215 -26.44 -14.97 19.52
N ILE A 216 -27.36 -14.04 19.73
CA ILE A 216 -27.72 -13.54 21.07
C ILE A 216 -28.86 -14.37 21.66
N GLY A 217 -29.72 -14.92 20.80
CA GLY A 217 -30.77 -15.88 21.15
C GLY A 217 -31.12 -16.78 19.96
N GLU A 218 -32.22 -17.53 20.06
CA GLU A 218 -32.63 -18.46 19.00
C GLU A 218 -32.99 -17.74 17.69
N ASN A 219 -33.62 -16.57 17.78
CA ASN A 219 -34.13 -15.82 16.63
C ASN A 219 -33.32 -14.56 16.28
N VAL A 220 -32.37 -14.15 17.12
CA VAL A 220 -31.60 -12.91 16.92
C VAL A 220 -30.14 -13.23 16.71
N SER A 221 -29.64 -12.88 15.52
CA SER A 221 -28.25 -13.08 15.14
C SER A 221 -27.68 -11.86 14.42
N ILE A 222 -26.43 -11.52 14.75
CA ILE A 222 -25.73 -10.33 14.25
C ILE A 222 -24.43 -10.77 13.57
N GLY A 223 -24.13 -10.24 12.40
CA GLY A 223 -22.84 -10.47 11.74
C GLY A 223 -21.74 -9.61 12.35
N VAL A 224 -20.79 -10.24 13.05
CA VAL A 224 -19.65 -9.57 13.67
C VAL A 224 -18.38 -9.83 12.85
N GLY A 225 -17.58 -8.79 12.63
CA GLY A 225 -16.26 -8.91 12.02
C GLY A 225 -15.17 -8.89 13.09
N PHE A 226 -14.32 -9.91 13.12
CA PHE A 226 -13.12 -9.92 13.95
C PHE A 226 -11.96 -9.29 13.18
N TYR A 227 -11.25 -8.37 13.83
CA TYR A 227 -10.09 -7.69 13.29
C TYR A 227 -8.89 -7.97 14.18
N ASN A 228 -7.71 -8.16 13.57
CA ASN A 228 -6.48 -8.32 14.31
C ASN A 228 -5.64 -7.04 14.21
N PHE A 229 -5.69 -6.20 15.23
CA PHE A 229 -4.91 -4.97 15.29
C PHE A 229 -3.42 -5.21 15.57
N PHE A 230 -3.08 -6.30 16.24
CA PHE A 230 -1.71 -6.59 16.66
C PHE A 230 -1.25 -7.93 16.12
N ARG A 231 -0.30 -7.89 15.19
CA ARG A 231 0.36 -9.08 14.67
C ARG A 231 1.80 -9.11 15.13
N LYS A 232 2.20 -10.18 15.81
CA LYS A 232 3.60 -10.41 16.15
C LYS A 232 4.43 -10.47 14.86
N ALA A 233 5.35 -9.52 14.70
CA ALA A 233 6.32 -9.53 13.61
C ALA A 233 7.19 -10.80 13.73
N ARG A 234 7.32 -11.53 12.63
CA ARG A 234 8.16 -12.73 12.53
C ARG A 234 9.15 -12.53 11.39
N MET A 235 10.34 -13.09 11.55
CA MET A 235 11.29 -13.15 10.44
C MET A 235 10.65 -13.89 9.25
N PRO A 236 10.84 -13.39 8.01
CA PRO A 236 10.38 -14.09 6.81
C PRO A 236 10.88 -15.53 6.79
N LYS A 237 10.07 -16.44 6.24
CA LYS A 237 10.47 -17.85 6.10
C LYS A 237 11.53 -17.94 5.01
N LYS A 238 12.47 -18.88 5.19
CA LYS A 238 13.46 -19.21 4.15
C LYS A 238 12.74 -19.84 2.95
N GLU A 239 13.09 -19.41 1.75
CA GLU A 239 12.61 -20.01 0.51
C GLU A 239 13.66 -20.95 -0.10
N LYS A 240 13.20 -22.03 -0.74
CA LYS A 240 14.08 -23.00 -1.40
C LYS A 240 14.34 -22.51 -2.82
N LEU A 241 15.62 -22.43 -3.21
CA LEU A 241 16.04 -22.01 -4.54
C LEU A 241 16.78 -23.14 -5.26
N CYS A 242 16.66 -23.16 -6.58
CA CYS A 242 17.49 -24.01 -7.43
C CYS A 242 18.94 -23.51 -7.41
N ARG A 243 19.92 -24.38 -7.16
CA ARG A 243 21.33 -23.97 -7.02
C ARG A 243 21.91 -23.36 -8.30
N SER A 244 21.47 -23.82 -9.47
CA SER A 244 21.99 -23.35 -10.77
C SER A 244 21.30 -22.09 -11.26
N THR A 245 19.97 -22.00 -11.15
CA THR A 245 19.18 -20.89 -11.70
C THR A 245 18.79 -19.82 -10.68
N ASN A 246 18.94 -20.10 -9.38
CA ASN A 246 18.43 -19.27 -8.27
C ASN A 246 16.92 -19.00 -8.33
N GLU A 247 16.17 -19.78 -9.10
CA GLU A 247 14.72 -19.68 -9.17
C GLU A 247 14.06 -20.37 -7.97
N MET A 248 12.88 -19.87 -7.57
CA MET A 248 12.11 -20.43 -6.47
C MET A 248 11.61 -21.83 -6.78
N VAL A 249 11.73 -22.74 -5.81
CA VAL A 249 11.29 -24.13 -5.91
C VAL A 249 9.98 -24.34 -5.16
N HIS A 250 8.96 -24.81 -5.87
CA HIS A 250 7.70 -25.23 -5.27
C HIS A 250 7.84 -26.63 -4.64
N SER A 251 7.53 -26.74 -3.34
CA SER A 251 7.59 -28.00 -2.60
C SER A 251 6.22 -28.67 -2.61
N VAL A 252 6.07 -29.77 -3.35
CA VAL A 252 4.88 -30.63 -3.32
C VAL A 252 5.13 -31.80 -2.38
N ARG A 253 4.19 -32.10 -1.48
CA ARG A 253 4.27 -33.24 -0.54
C ARG A 253 3.22 -34.27 -0.93
N GLN A 254 3.65 -35.50 -1.21
CA GLN A 254 2.77 -36.65 -1.46
C GLN A 254 3.08 -37.75 -0.46
N CYS A 255 2.03 -38.46 -0.03
CA CYS A 255 2.13 -39.62 0.85
C CYS A 255 2.02 -40.89 0.01
N TYR A 256 2.85 -41.89 0.32
CA TYR A 256 2.88 -43.16 -0.40
C TYR A 256 2.75 -44.32 0.58
N ALA A 257 2.07 -45.39 0.14
CA ALA A 257 2.02 -46.65 0.85
C ALA A 257 3.41 -47.31 0.81
N GLN A 258 3.95 -47.68 1.97
CA GLN A 258 5.31 -48.25 2.05
C GLN A 258 5.45 -49.58 1.28
N ASN A 259 4.36 -50.38 1.23
CA ASN A 259 4.41 -51.71 0.63
C ASN A 259 4.21 -51.68 -0.89
N SER A 260 3.34 -50.82 -1.40
CA SER A 260 2.96 -50.80 -2.82
C SER A 260 3.55 -49.62 -3.61
N GLY A 261 4.09 -48.60 -2.93
CA GLY A 261 4.51 -47.35 -3.55
C GLY A 261 3.35 -46.53 -4.13
N ALA A 262 2.10 -46.96 -3.93
CA ALA A 262 0.93 -46.25 -4.42
C ALA A 262 0.74 -44.93 -3.66
N ILE A 263 0.29 -43.89 -4.36
CA ILE A 263 -0.06 -42.60 -3.75
C ILE A 263 -1.29 -42.80 -2.86
N LEU A 264 -1.19 -42.35 -1.61
CA LEU A 264 -2.29 -42.38 -0.65
C LEU A 264 -3.14 -41.12 -0.79
N LEU A 265 -4.44 -41.32 -0.98
CA LEU A 265 -5.42 -40.24 -0.90
C LEU A 265 -5.75 -39.95 0.57
N PRO A 266 -6.27 -38.76 0.90
CA PRO A 266 -6.71 -38.46 2.26
C PRO A 266 -7.74 -39.44 2.84
N THR A 267 -8.51 -40.14 1.97
CA THR A 267 -9.46 -41.20 2.37
C THR A 267 -8.79 -42.48 2.84
N ASP A 268 -7.56 -42.74 2.40
CA ASP A 268 -6.83 -43.97 2.70
C ASP A 268 -6.01 -43.83 4.01
N ILE A 269 -6.03 -42.65 4.63
CA ILE A 269 -5.25 -42.30 5.81
C ILE A 269 -6.17 -42.19 7.01
N GLU A 270 -5.92 -43.03 8.01
CA GLU A 270 -6.56 -42.96 9.33
C GLU A 270 -5.60 -42.42 10.38
N TYR A 271 -6.13 -41.78 11.41
CA TYR A 271 -5.35 -41.21 12.51
C TYR A 271 -5.58 -42.02 13.78
N THR A 272 -4.50 -42.33 14.49
CA THR A 272 -4.59 -43.16 15.71
C THR A 272 -3.97 -42.44 16.89
N VAL A 273 -4.66 -42.45 18.03
CA VAL A 273 -4.11 -41.99 19.32
C VAL A 273 -4.04 -43.18 20.26
N LYS A 274 -2.87 -43.40 20.87
CA LYS A 274 -2.69 -44.46 21.86
C LYS A 274 -3.01 -43.94 23.26
N ARG A 275 -3.92 -44.60 23.98
CA ARG A 275 -4.25 -44.27 25.37
C ARG A 275 -4.50 -45.55 26.17
N GLY A 276 -3.84 -45.70 27.31
CA GLY A 276 -4.05 -46.86 28.20
C GLY A 276 -3.68 -48.22 27.60
N GLY A 277 -2.86 -48.26 26.55
CA GLY A 277 -2.52 -49.50 25.83
C GLY A 277 -3.44 -49.81 24.64
N GLU A 278 -4.54 -49.09 24.48
CA GLU A 278 -5.45 -49.24 23.35
C GLU A 278 -5.19 -48.19 22.26
N ASN A 279 -5.45 -48.59 21.01
CA ASN A 279 -5.36 -47.73 19.84
C ASN A 279 -6.76 -47.22 19.48
N ILE A 280 -7.01 -45.93 19.66
CA ILE A 280 -8.27 -45.31 19.24
C ILE A 280 -8.06 -44.73 17.85
N VAL A 281 -8.80 -45.24 16.87
CA VAL A 281 -8.71 -44.87 15.46
C VAL A 281 -9.78 -43.84 15.12
N PHE A 282 -9.37 -42.81 14.39
CA PHE A 282 -10.21 -41.71 13.93
C PHE A 282 -10.09 -41.58 12.41
N THR A 283 -11.24 -41.48 11.76
CA THR A 283 -11.27 -41.11 10.34
C THR A 283 -11.07 -39.60 10.21
N PRO A 284 -10.55 -39.10 9.07
CA PRO A 284 -10.39 -37.66 8.85
C PRO A 284 -11.68 -36.87 9.11
N VAL A 285 -12.83 -37.43 8.71
CA VAL A 285 -14.16 -36.81 8.89
C VAL A 285 -14.51 -36.67 10.37
N SER A 286 -14.20 -37.67 11.22
CA SER A 286 -14.55 -37.60 12.64
C SER A 286 -13.75 -36.54 13.41
N ILE A 287 -12.52 -36.24 12.97
CA ILE A 287 -11.65 -35.22 13.60
C ILE A 287 -12.08 -33.80 13.23
N PHE A 288 -12.45 -33.57 11.96
CA PHE A 288 -12.87 -32.24 11.49
C PHE A 288 -14.35 -31.95 11.75
N THR A 289 -15.09 -32.92 12.29
CA THR A 289 -16.43 -32.65 12.83
C THR A 289 -16.25 -31.73 14.03
N PRO A 290 -16.84 -30.51 14.03
CA PRO A 290 -16.61 -29.56 15.10
C PRO A 290 -17.02 -30.18 16.43
N VAL A 291 -16.14 -30.03 17.42
CA VAL A 291 -16.23 -30.55 18.79
C VAL A 291 -17.57 -30.22 19.46
N THR A 292 -18.33 -29.24 18.93
CA THR A 292 -19.72 -28.96 19.32
C THR A 292 -20.67 -30.16 19.17
N LYS A 293 -20.45 -31.07 18.20
CA LYS A 293 -21.28 -32.29 18.07
C LYS A 293 -21.01 -33.27 19.22
N TYR A 294 -19.74 -33.51 19.53
CA TYR A 294 -19.33 -34.39 20.62
C TYR A 294 -19.58 -33.78 22.00
N ILE A 295 -19.49 -32.46 22.19
CA ILE A 295 -19.86 -31.83 23.47
C ILE A 295 -21.37 -31.97 23.72
N ARG A 296 -22.22 -31.85 22.68
CA ARG A 296 -23.66 -32.13 22.83
C ARG A 296 -23.94 -33.59 23.16
N GLU A 297 -23.38 -34.51 22.38
CA GLU A 297 -23.57 -35.95 22.60
C GLU A 297 -22.99 -36.41 23.96
N PHE A 298 -21.91 -35.79 24.45
CA PHE A 298 -21.31 -36.11 25.75
C PHE A 298 -22.07 -35.46 26.93
N LEU A 299 -22.73 -34.32 26.73
CA LEU A 299 -23.62 -33.73 27.74
C LEU A 299 -24.95 -34.49 27.82
N GLU A 300 -25.48 -34.99 26.70
CA GLU A 300 -26.68 -35.84 26.65
C GLU A 300 -26.45 -37.25 27.25
N LEU A 301 -25.19 -37.69 27.37
CA LEU A 301 -24.81 -38.97 28.00
C LEU A 301 -24.56 -38.85 29.52
N ILE A 302 -24.52 -37.62 30.05
CA ILE A 302 -24.30 -37.32 31.47
C ILE A 302 -25.62 -36.93 32.18
N GLU A 303 -26.69 -36.66 31.43
CA GLU A 303 -28.08 -36.62 31.94
C GLU A 303 -28.73 -38.02 31.96
#